data_AF-A0AAU9VUZ7-F1
#
_entry.id   AF-A0AAU9VUZ7-F1
#
_cell.length_a   1.000
_cell.length_b   1.000
_cell.length_c   1.000
_cell.angle_alpha   90.00
_cell.angle_beta   90.00
_cell.angle_gamma   90.00
#
_symmetry.space_group_name_H-M   'P 1'
#
loop_
_entity.id
_entity.type
_entity.pdbx_description
1 polymer ?
#
loop_
_entity_poly.entity_id
_entity_poly.type
_entity_poly.pdbx_seq_one_letter_code
_entity_poly.pdbx_strand_id
1 'polypeptide(L)'
;MASTSTSGTLGQMVKPEYTNWLAVGHALTTVLCQGLRPFVTQEMEIFYRNVRVGGPCTCFYVPSRRPNQFHDMRSCLWAKVLTTCHRSKPNWKQSDSAKWMDPVVGPWEIAKLFLPELGGHADIKSANDMDINSILNLMYWCKHFTIPQPLIKDVRDVRNDKCVHVPKLELSDADKSAAFDAIENLLQDTQLAADEDAKKALGEVISLKSIKDLHNREPQILADLKEVMNERVLNLTEESERNKKMVAELQERQESLEMAFEDLERFNRPLPLRVLGWVFQLLVYVLGILYTFLKGKKTEMLFFIVFSCFCGVLDYHSTIKEEYEDVGCYKDKQDRAIETLEGKDSILDGEYNSRANPIAKCAVAAMRKGYSMFAIQNGGWCAASSTAQQTFHKYGKFTNCMIDGEGGPWANNVYILRDEKRVGGHDNSSSHMVQPLEERTRA
;
A
#
# COMPACT_ATOMS: atom_id res chain seq x y z
N MET A 1 -27.06 19.87 -30.32
CA MET A 1 -26.48 19.28 -31.55
C MET A 1 -26.00 17.88 -31.19
N ALA A 2 -26.82 16.88 -31.52
CA ALA A 2 -26.47 15.48 -31.30
C ALA A 2 -25.50 15.05 -32.42
N SER A 3 -24.28 14.67 -32.05
CA SER A 3 -23.33 14.09 -32.99
C SER A 3 -23.64 12.61 -33.15
N THR A 4 -24.15 12.27 -34.32
CA THR A 4 -24.38 10.94 -34.86
C THR A 4 -23.06 10.16 -34.96
N SER A 5 -22.84 9.19 -34.06
CA SER A 5 -21.73 8.21 -34.16
C SER A 5 -22.17 6.85 -34.73
N THR A 6 -23.35 6.76 -35.36
CA THR A 6 -23.94 5.51 -35.86
C THR A 6 -23.32 4.96 -37.15
N SER A 7 -22.40 5.67 -37.80
CA SER A 7 -21.80 5.25 -39.09
C SER A 7 -20.62 4.27 -38.96
N GLY A 8 -19.92 4.25 -37.82
CA GLY A 8 -18.71 3.44 -37.64
C GLY A 8 -18.98 1.94 -37.42
N THR A 9 -20.07 1.60 -36.72
CA THR A 9 -20.36 0.23 -36.29
C THR A 9 -20.86 -0.64 -37.45
N LEU A 10 -21.75 -0.11 -38.30
CA LEU A 10 -22.37 -0.89 -39.38
C LEU A 10 -21.39 -1.30 -40.48
N GLY A 11 -20.37 -0.47 -40.77
CA GLY A 11 -19.34 -0.76 -41.78
C GLY A 11 -18.29 -1.79 -41.34
N GLN A 12 -18.07 -1.96 -40.03
CA GLN A 12 -17.22 -3.02 -39.47
C GLN A 12 -17.93 -4.37 -39.47
N MET A 13 -19.26 -4.39 -39.30
CA MET A 13 -20.08 -5.60 -39.20
C MET A 13 -20.17 -6.43 -40.50
N VAL A 14 -19.76 -5.88 -41.65
CA VAL A 14 -19.81 -6.56 -42.96
C VAL A 14 -18.48 -7.21 -43.35
N LYS A 15 -17.40 -7.02 -42.57
CA LYS A 15 -16.08 -7.59 -42.89
C LYS A 15 -15.97 -9.04 -42.43
N PRO A 16 -15.63 -10.00 -43.32
CA PRO A 16 -15.42 -11.40 -42.94
C PRO A 16 -14.42 -11.58 -41.79
N GLU A 17 -13.39 -10.74 -41.73
CA GLU A 17 -12.36 -10.81 -40.69
C GLU A 17 -12.90 -10.43 -39.31
N TYR A 18 -13.80 -9.46 -39.24
CA TYR A 18 -14.47 -9.09 -37.99
C TYR A 18 -15.42 -10.20 -37.53
N THR A 19 -16.18 -10.76 -38.47
CA THR A 19 -17.07 -11.89 -38.23
C THR A 19 -16.31 -13.12 -37.71
N ASN A 20 -15.12 -13.38 -38.24
CA ASN A 20 -14.23 -14.44 -37.78
C ASN A 20 -13.75 -14.20 -36.35
N TRP A 21 -13.31 -12.98 -36.04
CA TRP A 21 -12.91 -12.60 -34.68
C TRP A 21 -14.07 -12.77 -33.69
N LEU A 22 -15.28 -12.36 -34.07
CA LEU A 22 -16.49 -12.49 -33.26
C LEU A 22 -16.83 -13.97 -32.98
N ALA A 23 -16.76 -14.82 -34.01
CA ALA A 23 -17.04 -16.25 -33.88
C ALA A 23 -16.06 -16.95 -32.93
N VAL A 24 -14.76 -16.67 -33.04
CA VAL A 24 -13.74 -17.22 -32.13
C VAL A 24 -13.91 -16.66 -30.72
N GLY A 25 -14.20 -15.36 -30.59
CA GLY A 25 -14.51 -14.73 -29.31
C GLY A 25 -15.65 -15.43 -28.59
N HIS A 26 -16.78 -15.66 -29.26
CA HIS A 26 -17.93 -16.38 -28.71
C HIS A 26 -17.61 -17.84 -28.35
N ALA A 27 -16.89 -18.55 -29.23
CA ALA A 27 -16.48 -19.93 -28.97
C ALA A 27 -15.62 -20.03 -27.68
N LEU A 28 -14.73 -19.07 -27.43
CA LEU A 28 -13.88 -19.04 -26.24
C LEU A 28 -14.64 -18.60 -24.97
N THR A 29 -15.30 -17.44 -25.03
CA THR A 29 -15.82 -16.77 -23.83
C THR A 29 -17.17 -17.30 -23.39
N THR A 30 -17.93 -17.89 -24.31
CA THR A 30 -19.27 -18.41 -24.04
C THR A 30 -19.25 -19.93 -24.08
N VAL A 31 -19.06 -20.53 -25.26
CA VAL A 31 -19.25 -21.98 -25.47
C VAL A 31 -18.24 -22.80 -24.65
N LEU A 32 -16.93 -22.55 -24.85
CA LEU A 32 -15.88 -23.26 -24.13
C LEU A 32 -15.92 -22.96 -22.62
N CYS A 33 -16.10 -21.70 -22.25
CA CYS A 33 -16.18 -21.29 -20.85
C CYS A 33 -17.30 -22.03 -20.11
N GLN A 34 -18.51 -22.06 -20.69
CA GLN A 34 -19.66 -22.76 -20.11
C GLN A 34 -19.44 -24.27 -20.08
N GLY A 35 -18.93 -24.86 -21.16
CA GLY A 35 -18.66 -26.30 -21.23
C GLY A 35 -17.63 -26.80 -20.22
N LEU A 36 -16.65 -25.97 -19.83
CA LEU A 36 -15.62 -26.35 -18.86
C LEU A 36 -16.05 -26.22 -17.39
N ARG A 37 -17.10 -25.43 -17.08
CA ARG A 37 -17.48 -25.11 -15.70
C ARG A 37 -17.90 -26.33 -14.86
N PRO A 38 -18.71 -27.28 -15.37
CA PRO A 38 -19.09 -28.48 -14.61
C PRO A 38 -17.88 -29.36 -14.28
N PHE A 39 -17.06 -29.66 -15.30
CA PHE A 39 -15.80 -30.40 -15.13
C PHE A 39 -14.87 -29.75 -14.10
N VAL A 40 -14.62 -28.44 -14.20
CA VAL A 40 -13.75 -27.71 -13.26
C VAL A 40 -14.32 -27.73 -11.84
N THR A 41 -15.64 -27.59 -11.70
CA THR A 41 -16.31 -27.69 -10.40
C THR A 41 -16.05 -29.06 -9.77
N GLN A 42 -16.30 -30.14 -10.52
CA GLN A 42 -16.11 -31.50 -10.04
C GLN A 42 -14.64 -31.78 -9.64
N GLU A 43 -13.69 -31.42 -10.50
CA GLU A 43 -12.26 -31.60 -10.22
C GLU A 43 -11.81 -30.76 -9.02
N MET A 44 -12.28 -29.52 -8.88
CA MET A 44 -11.93 -28.71 -7.71
C MET A 44 -12.46 -29.29 -6.40
N GLU A 45 -13.63 -29.91 -6.39
CA GLU A 45 -14.15 -30.64 -5.22
C GLU A 45 -13.32 -31.89 -4.89
N ILE A 46 -12.85 -32.63 -5.89
CA ILE A 46 -11.93 -33.77 -5.72
C ILE A 46 -10.60 -33.28 -5.16
N PHE A 47 -10.02 -32.24 -5.76
CA PHE A 47 -8.78 -31.62 -5.32
C PHE A 47 -8.86 -31.16 -3.87
N TYR A 48 -9.94 -30.44 -3.53
CA TYR A 48 -10.18 -29.92 -2.18
C TYR A 48 -10.21 -31.04 -1.13
N ARG A 49 -10.93 -32.14 -1.43
CA ARG A 49 -10.97 -33.30 -0.54
C ARG A 49 -9.59 -33.89 -0.30
N ASN A 50 -8.77 -34.00 -1.33
CA ASN A 50 -7.40 -34.53 -1.22
C ASN A 50 -6.49 -33.63 -0.37
N VAL A 51 -6.61 -32.31 -0.50
CA VAL A 51 -5.83 -31.35 0.31
C VAL A 51 -6.26 -31.39 1.78
N ARG A 52 -7.55 -31.56 2.06
CA ARG A 52 -8.12 -31.52 3.42
C ARG A 52 -7.68 -32.67 4.35
N VAL A 53 -7.22 -33.79 3.81
CA VAL A 53 -6.78 -34.98 4.59
C VAL A 53 -5.63 -34.66 5.56
N GLY A 54 -4.91 -33.54 5.36
CA GLY A 54 -3.81 -33.10 6.20
C GLY A 54 -4.13 -32.36 7.51
N GLY A 55 -5.41 -32.21 7.91
CA GLY A 55 -5.81 -31.37 9.06
C GLY A 55 -5.82 -29.86 8.71
N PRO A 56 -6.21 -28.94 9.61
CA PRO A 56 -6.34 -27.52 9.27
C PRO A 56 -5.00 -26.82 9.01
N CYS A 57 -5.01 -25.76 8.20
CA CYS A 57 -3.85 -24.88 8.05
C CYS A 57 -3.43 -24.30 9.41
N THR A 58 -2.15 -24.44 9.76
CA THR A 58 -1.58 -23.98 11.04
C THR A 58 -0.95 -22.59 10.95
N CYS A 59 -0.97 -21.94 9.77
CA CYS A 59 -0.46 -20.59 9.61
C CYS A 59 -1.41 -19.59 10.24
N PHE A 60 -0.94 -18.83 11.23
CA PHE A 60 -1.74 -17.79 11.88
C PHE A 60 -1.94 -16.58 10.97
N TYR A 61 -3.19 -16.15 10.84
CA TYR A 61 -3.54 -14.84 10.31
C TYR A 61 -3.03 -13.76 11.26
N VAL A 62 -2.19 -12.84 10.78
CA VAL A 62 -1.69 -11.69 11.56
C VAL A 62 -2.34 -10.42 10.99
N PRO A 63 -3.33 -9.83 11.67
CA PRO A 63 -4.10 -8.68 11.16
C PRO A 63 -3.24 -7.45 10.83
N SER A 64 -2.08 -7.31 11.46
CA SER A 64 -1.15 -6.17 11.29
C SER A 64 -0.18 -6.32 10.10
N ARG A 65 -0.21 -7.41 9.34
CA ARG A 65 0.61 -7.60 8.13
C ARG A 65 -0.24 -7.45 6.88
N ARG A 66 0.35 -6.94 5.79
CA ARG A 66 -0.27 -6.94 4.45
C ARG A 66 -0.80 -8.36 4.14
N PRO A 67 -1.88 -8.52 3.34
CA PRO A 67 -2.60 -9.79 3.11
C PRO A 67 -1.75 -10.94 2.53
N ASN A 68 -0.48 -10.70 2.25
CA ASN A 68 0.52 -11.70 1.88
C ASN A 68 0.91 -12.51 3.13
N GLN A 69 0.02 -13.39 3.57
CA GLN A 69 0.35 -14.33 4.63
C GLN A 69 1.57 -15.15 4.19
N PHE A 70 2.66 -15.01 4.94
CA PHE A 70 3.77 -15.92 4.84
C PHE A 70 3.28 -17.29 5.30
N HIS A 71 3.07 -18.20 4.36
CA HIS A 71 2.83 -19.59 4.66
C HIS A 71 4.16 -20.32 4.82
N ASP A 72 4.41 -20.85 6.01
CA ASP A 72 5.60 -21.66 6.25
C ASP A 72 5.42 -23.05 5.66
N MET A 73 6.10 -23.30 4.53
CA MET A 73 6.07 -24.57 3.81
C MET A 73 6.67 -25.74 4.60
N ARG A 74 7.39 -25.47 5.71
CA ARG A 74 7.96 -26.50 6.58
C ARG A 74 6.94 -26.99 7.61
N SER A 75 6.09 -26.11 8.13
CA SER A 75 5.16 -26.40 9.22
C SER A 75 3.70 -26.50 8.79
N CYS A 76 3.32 -25.94 7.64
CA CYS A 76 1.96 -26.01 7.11
C CYS A 76 1.83 -27.05 6.00
N LEU A 77 1.11 -28.14 6.28
CA LEU A 77 0.91 -29.23 5.34
C LEU A 77 0.11 -28.79 4.10
N TRP A 78 -0.91 -27.94 4.28
CA TRP A 78 -1.66 -27.34 3.16
C TRP A 78 -0.74 -26.58 2.22
N ALA A 79 0.08 -25.68 2.78
CA ALA A 79 0.99 -24.87 1.98
C ALA A 79 2.00 -25.73 1.21
N LYS A 80 2.51 -26.81 1.85
CA LYS A 80 3.39 -27.79 1.22
C LYS A 80 2.71 -28.55 0.07
N VAL A 81 1.49 -29.05 0.28
CA VAL A 81 0.72 -29.77 -0.75
C VAL A 81 0.39 -28.85 -1.91
N LEU A 82 -0.16 -27.67 -1.63
CA LEU A 82 -0.56 -26.69 -2.64
C LEU A 82 0.63 -26.18 -3.46
N THR A 83 1.79 -25.98 -2.84
CA THR A 83 3.04 -25.69 -3.56
C THR A 83 3.45 -26.83 -4.48
N THR A 84 3.31 -28.08 -4.03
CA THR A 84 3.65 -29.27 -4.81
C THR A 84 2.71 -29.46 -5.98
N CYS A 85 1.42 -29.17 -5.79
CA CYS A 85 0.38 -29.23 -6.83
C CYS A 85 0.48 -28.07 -7.82
N HIS A 86 1.22 -27.00 -7.52
CA HIS A 86 1.45 -25.91 -8.44
C HIS A 86 2.62 -26.21 -9.39
N ARG A 87 2.48 -25.89 -10.67
CA ARG A 87 3.53 -26.10 -11.69
C ARG A 87 4.60 -25.00 -11.68
N SER A 88 4.29 -23.83 -11.14
CA SER A 88 5.22 -22.71 -10.86
C SER A 88 5.14 -22.32 -9.38
N LYS A 89 4.95 -21.03 -9.05
CA LYS A 89 4.76 -20.54 -7.68
C LYS A 89 3.29 -20.15 -7.41
N PRO A 90 2.68 -20.61 -6.30
CA PRO A 90 1.33 -20.19 -5.91
C PRO A 90 1.26 -18.70 -5.58
N ASN A 91 0.13 -18.08 -5.90
CA ASN A 91 -0.12 -16.67 -5.61
C ASN A 91 -0.80 -16.48 -4.24
N TRP A 92 -0.03 -16.58 -3.16
CA TRP A 92 -0.56 -16.57 -1.78
C TRP A 92 -1.34 -15.31 -1.39
N LYS A 93 -1.01 -14.15 -1.96
CA LYS A 93 -1.59 -12.86 -1.57
C LYS A 93 -3.08 -12.71 -1.89
N GLN A 94 -3.62 -13.51 -2.81
CA GLN A 94 -5.00 -13.39 -3.29
C GLN A 94 -5.93 -14.47 -2.75
N SER A 95 -5.44 -15.33 -1.85
CA SER A 95 -6.22 -16.38 -1.21
C SER A 95 -6.35 -16.10 0.28
N ASP A 96 -7.57 -16.16 0.80
CA ASP A 96 -7.82 -16.04 2.23
C ASP A 96 -7.75 -17.42 2.90
N SER A 97 -6.62 -17.68 3.56
CA SER A 97 -6.37 -18.96 4.22
C SER A 97 -7.32 -19.27 5.38
N ALA A 98 -7.95 -18.25 5.98
CA ALA A 98 -8.93 -18.44 7.04
C ALA A 98 -10.20 -19.15 6.53
N LYS A 99 -10.46 -19.05 5.23
CA LYS A 99 -11.62 -19.65 4.56
C LYS A 99 -11.34 -21.02 3.94
N TRP A 100 -10.10 -21.50 3.94
CA TRP A 100 -9.73 -22.79 3.33
C TRP A 100 -10.47 -23.98 3.92
N MET A 101 -10.86 -23.92 5.19
CA MET A 101 -11.60 -25.02 5.85
C MET A 101 -13.10 -25.01 5.57
N ASP A 102 -13.62 -23.96 4.95
CA ASP A 102 -15.02 -23.89 4.56
C ASP A 102 -15.25 -24.80 3.34
N PRO A 103 -16.19 -25.77 3.41
CA PRO A 103 -16.40 -26.73 2.34
C PRO A 103 -17.01 -26.12 1.07
N VAL A 104 -17.63 -24.94 1.17
CA VAL A 104 -18.28 -24.25 0.05
C VAL A 104 -17.30 -23.27 -0.59
N VAL A 105 -16.67 -22.38 0.19
CA VAL A 105 -15.78 -21.34 -0.35
C VAL A 105 -14.31 -21.77 -0.41
N GLY A 106 -13.90 -22.73 0.40
CA GLY A 106 -12.51 -23.20 0.49
C GLY A 106 -11.92 -23.71 -0.82
N PRO A 107 -12.63 -24.53 -1.64
CA PRO A 107 -12.14 -24.94 -2.96
C PRO A 107 -11.76 -23.74 -3.84
N TRP A 108 -12.55 -22.66 -3.79
CA TRP A 108 -12.39 -21.50 -4.63
C TRP A 108 -11.34 -20.52 -4.11
N GLU A 109 -11.17 -20.42 -2.79
CA GLU A 109 -10.00 -19.74 -2.20
C GLU A 109 -8.70 -20.45 -2.58
N ILE A 110 -8.69 -21.79 -2.63
CA ILE A 110 -7.54 -22.55 -3.15
C ILE A 110 -7.35 -22.30 -4.65
N ALA A 111 -8.42 -22.29 -5.45
CA ALA A 111 -8.33 -22.05 -6.89
C ALA A 111 -7.60 -20.75 -7.21
N LYS A 112 -7.85 -19.67 -6.43
CA LYS A 112 -7.17 -18.37 -6.57
C LYS A 112 -5.64 -18.50 -6.54
N LEU A 113 -5.06 -19.49 -5.88
CA LEU A 113 -3.60 -19.67 -5.85
C LEU A 113 -2.98 -19.99 -7.22
N PHE A 114 -3.78 -20.47 -8.17
CA PHE A 114 -3.36 -20.88 -9.52
C PHE A 114 -3.73 -19.86 -10.60
N LEU A 115 -4.40 -18.78 -10.21
CA LEU A 115 -4.88 -17.73 -11.11
C LEU A 115 -3.83 -16.61 -11.26
N PRO A 116 -3.84 -15.86 -12.38
CA PRO A 116 -3.07 -14.61 -12.50
C PRO A 116 -3.50 -13.61 -11.42
N GLU A 117 -2.79 -12.48 -11.31
CA GLU A 117 -3.16 -11.45 -10.32
C GLU A 117 -4.55 -10.88 -10.58
N LEU A 118 -5.45 -11.01 -9.60
CA LEU A 118 -6.85 -10.63 -9.74
C LEU A 118 -7.16 -9.17 -9.30
N GLY A 119 -6.17 -8.36 -8.97
CA GLY A 119 -6.37 -6.93 -8.68
C GLY A 119 -6.95 -6.56 -7.29
N GLY A 120 -7.03 -7.51 -6.35
CA GLY A 120 -7.61 -7.30 -5.01
C GLY A 120 -9.00 -7.95 -4.88
N HIS A 121 -9.30 -8.51 -3.70
CA HIS A 121 -10.57 -9.14 -3.26
C HIS A 121 -11.49 -9.80 -4.33
N ALA A 122 -10.95 -10.56 -5.28
CA ALA A 122 -11.78 -11.31 -6.22
C ALA A 122 -12.69 -12.30 -5.48
N ASP A 123 -14.00 -12.11 -5.62
CA ASP A 123 -15.05 -12.89 -4.95
C ASP A 123 -15.44 -14.12 -5.79
N ILE A 124 -14.51 -15.06 -5.95
CA ILE A 124 -14.76 -16.32 -6.67
C ILE A 124 -15.36 -17.33 -5.69
N LYS A 125 -16.61 -17.73 -5.92
CA LYS A 125 -17.37 -18.71 -5.10
C LYS A 125 -17.69 -19.99 -5.86
N SER A 126 -17.47 -20.00 -7.17
CA SER A 126 -17.77 -21.10 -8.07
C SER A 126 -17.03 -20.95 -9.40
N ALA A 127 -17.05 -21.99 -10.23
CA ALA A 127 -16.57 -21.90 -11.61
C ALA A 127 -17.40 -20.89 -12.45
N ASN A 128 -18.65 -20.59 -12.04
CA ASN A 128 -19.48 -19.60 -12.72
C ASN A 128 -18.93 -18.18 -12.59
N ASP A 129 -18.20 -17.89 -11.52
CA ASP A 129 -17.57 -16.58 -11.28
C ASP A 129 -16.23 -16.44 -12.06
N MET A 130 -15.77 -17.53 -12.67
CA MET A 130 -14.52 -17.57 -13.43
C MET A 130 -14.79 -17.30 -14.91
N ASP A 131 -13.93 -16.46 -15.50
CA ASP A 131 -13.85 -16.31 -16.94
C ASP A 131 -12.97 -17.40 -17.57
N ILE A 132 -13.00 -17.51 -18.90
CA ILE A 132 -12.22 -18.52 -19.61
C ILE A 132 -10.72 -18.41 -19.32
N ASN A 133 -10.20 -17.19 -19.13
CA ASN A 133 -8.80 -17.00 -18.76
C ASN A 133 -8.48 -17.65 -17.41
N SER A 134 -9.34 -17.44 -16.42
CA SER A 134 -9.18 -17.99 -15.08
C SER A 134 -9.27 -19.51 -15.10
N ILE A 135 -10.26 -20.07 -15.82
CA ILE A 135 -10.41 -21.53 -15.99
C ILE A 135 -9.17 -22.14 -16.63
N LEU A 136 -8.70 -21.59 -17.76
CA LEU A 136 -7.52 -22.11 -18.46
C LEU A 136 -6.25 -21.98 -17.62
N ASN A 137 -6.07 -20.90 -16.86
CA ASN A 137 -4.91 -20.76 -15.97
C ASN A 137 -4.97 -21.76 -14.81
N LEU A 138 -6.13 -21.98 -14.20
CA LEU A 138 -6.30 -22.98 -13.15
C LEU A 138 -5.89 -24.38 -13.66
N MET A 139 -6.46 -24.81 -14.78
CA MET A 139 -6.14 -26.11 -15.39
C MET A 139 -4.66 -26.20 -15.79
N TYR A 140 -4.11 -25.12 -16.34
CA TYR A 140 -2.72 -25.08 -16.80
C TYR A 140 -1.71 -25.12 -15.64
N TRP A 141 -1.95 -24.43 -14.52
CA TRP A 141 -0.97 -24.31 -13.43
C TRP A 141 -1.16 -25.33 -12.31
N CYS A 142 -2.35 -25.93 -12.19
CA CYS A 142 -2.64 -26.94 -11.16
C CYS A 142 -2.42 -28.37 -11.69
N LYS A 143 -1.46 -29.09 -11.09
CA LYS A 143 -1.11 -30.48 -11.41
C LYS A 143 -2.23 -31.49 -11.17
N HIS A 144 -3.27 -31.11 -10.44
CA HIS A 144 -4.46 -31.94 -10.29
C HIS A 144 -5.12 -32.21 -11.63
N PHE A 145 -5.20 -31.19 -12.49
CA PHE A 145 -5.70 -31.36 -13.85
C PHE A 145 -4.64 -32.06 -14.69
N THR A 146 -4.97 -33.25 -15.16
CA THR A 146 -4.02 -34.10 -15.91
C THR A 146 -4.14 -33.94 -17.42
N ILE A 147 -5.04 -33.07 -17.88
CA ILE A 147 -5.17 -32.69 -19.30
C ILE A 147 -3.79 -32.22 -19.82
N PRO A 148 -3.35 -32.67 -21.00
CA PRO A 148 -2.06 -32.29 -21.56
C PRO A 148 -1.87 -30.77 -21.64
N GLN A 149 -0.81 -30.26 -21.00
CA GLN A 149 -0.48 -28.83 -21.01
C GLN A 149 -0.41 -28.19 -22.40
N PRO A 150 0.11 -28.86 -23.46
CA PRO A 150 0.11 -28.30 -24.81
C PRO A 150 -1.28 -27.90 -25.29
N LEU A 151 -2.31 -28.74 -25.06
CA LEU A 151 -3.68 -28.45 -25.49
C LEU A 151 -4.23 -27.19 -24.81
N ILE A 152 -4.01 -27.06 -23.49
CA ILE A 152 -4.42 -25.88 -22.74
C ILE A 152 -3.61 -24.65 -23.18
N LYS A 153 -2.32 -24.83 -23.47
CA LYS A 153 -1.43 -23.76 -23.93
C LYS A 153 -1.91 -23.19 -25.26
N ASP A 154 -2.23 -24.04 -26.23
CA ASP A 154 -2.64 -23.63 -27.57
C ASP A 154 -3.89 -22.75 -27.50
N VAL A 155 -4.88 -23.12 -26.67
CA VAL A 155 -6.09 -22.30 -26.46
C VAL A 155 -5.77 -20.98 -25.75
N ARG A 156 -4.85 -20.98 -24.77
CA ARG A 156 -4.40 -19.75 -24.10
C ARG A 156 -3.69 -18.81 -25.06
N ASP A 157 -2.83 -19.33 -25.92
CA ASP A 157 -2.11 -18.55 -26.93
C ASP A 157 -3.10 -17.95 -27.95
N VAL A 158 -4.07 -18.74 -28.44
CA VAL A 158 -5.15 -18.24 -29.31
C VAL A 158 -5.88 -17.07 -28.65
N ARG A 159 -6.33 -17.23 -27.40
CA ARG A 159 -7.02 -16.15 -26.67
C ARG A 159 -6.14 -14.90 -26.59
N ASN A 160 -4.89 -15.04 -26.17
CA ASN A 160 -4.02 -13.91 -25.88
C ASN A 160 -3.60 -13.19 -27.17
N ASP A 161 -3.15 -13.95 -28.16
CA ASP A 161 -2.48 -13.41 -29.35
C ASP A 161 -3.47 -13.05 -30.46
N LYS A 162 -4.64 -13.71 -30.50
CA LYS A 162 -5.62 -13.58 -31.59
C LYS A 162 -6.92 -12.89 -31.18
N CYS A 163 -7.25 -12.83 -29.88
CA CYS A 163 -8.51 -12.24 -29.43
C CYS A 163 -8.33 -11.02 -28.53
N VAL A 164 -7.39 -11.05 -27.58
CA VAL A 164 -7.31 -10.04 -26.51
C VAL A 164 -6.26 -8.96 -26.78
N HIS A 165 -5.08 -9.33 -27.29
CA HIS A 165 -3.98 -8.37 -27.55
C HIS A 165 -3.82 -8.05 -29.04
N VAL A 166 -4.95 -7.91 -29.75
CA VAL A 166 -4.94 -7.59 -31.19
C VAL A 166 -5.09 -6.09 -31.44
N PRO A 167 -4.33 -5.52 -32.40
CA PRO A 167 -4.43 -4.10 -32.75
C PRO A 167 -5.73 -3.75 -33.47
N LYS A 168 -6.41 -4.75 -34.05
CA LYS A 168 -7.70 -4.64 -34.74
C LYS A 168 -8.54 -5.87 -34.41
N LEU A 169 -9.85 -5.70 -34.35
CA LEU A 169 -10.83 -6.78 -34.14
C LEU A 169 -11.06 -7.57 -35.44
N GLU A 170 -9.98 -8.02 -36.08
CA GLU A 170 -10.00 -8.68 -37.39
C GLU A 170 -9.16 -9.96 -37.31
N LEU A 171 -9.70 -11.08 -37.81
CA LEU A 171 -9.06 -12.39 -37.80
C LEU A 171 -9.14 -13.06 -39.18
N SER A 172 -8.02 -13.57 -39.68
CA SER A 172 -7.98 -14.27 -40.97
C SER A 172 -8.72 -15.62 -40.90
N ASP A 173 -9.16 -16.16 -42.05
CA ASP A 173 -9.78 -17.49 -42.11
C ASP A 173 -8.85 -18.61 -41.62
N ALA A 174 -7.55 -18.49 -41.91
CA ALA A 174 -6.54 -19.44 -41.45
C ALA A 174 -6.37 -19.40 -39.93
N ASP A 175 -6.30 -18.19 -39.35
CA ASP A 175 -6.22 -18.03 -37.90
C ASP A 175 -7.51 -18.48 -37.21
N LYS A 176 -8.69 -18.23 -37.82
CA LYS A 176 -9.97 -18.77 -37.35
C LYS A 176 -9.93 -20.29 -37.31
N SER A 177 -9.53 -20.94 -38.41
CA SER A 177 -9.48 -22.41 -38.46
C SER A 177 -8.56 -22.95 -37.36
N ALA A 178 -7.35 -22.40 -37.24
CA ALA A 178 -6.39 -22.81 -36.21
C ALA A 178 -6.92 -22.59 -34.79
N ALA A 179 -7.66 -21.49 -34.55
CA ALA A 179 -8.29 -21.21 -33.26
C ALA A 179 -9.36 -22.26 -32.90
N PHE A 180 -10.23 -22.60 -33.85
CA PHE A 180 -11.24 -23.65 -33.65
C PHE A 180 -10.59 -25.03 -33.48
N ASP A 181 -9.55 -25.36 -34.26
CA ASP A 181 -8.77 -26.60 -34.12
C ASP A 181 -8.18 -26.74 -32.70
N ALA A 182 -7.62 -25.66 -32.14
CA ALA A 182 -7.09 -25.68 -30.78
C ALA A 182 -8.18 -25.96 -29.72
N ILE A 183 -9.35 -25.34 -29.86
CA ILE A 183 -10.49 -25.55 -28.94
C ILE A 183 -11.01 -26.98 -29.06
N GLU A 184 -11.17 -27.49 -30.28
CA GLU A 184 -11.60 -28.86 -30.53
C GLU A 184 -10.64 -29.87 -29.94
N ASN A 185 -9.33 -29.71 -30.18
CA ASN A 185 -8.31 -30.62 -29.67
C ASN A 185 -8.31 -30.66 -28.12
N LEU A 186 -8.54 -29.52 -27.45
CA LEU A 186 -8.71 -29.50 -26.00
C LEU A 186 -9.95 -30.28 -25.56
N LEU A 187 -11.12 -30.01 -26.15
CA LEU A 187 -12.38 -30.65 -25.77
C LEU A 187 -12.44 -32.15 -26.13
N GLN A 188 -11.62 -32.60 -27.07
CA GLN A 188 -11.46 -34.01 -27.42
C GLN A 188 -10.55 -34.79 -26.46
N ASP A 189 -9.86 -34.12 -25.53
CA ASP A 189 -9.10 -34.83 -24.48
C ASP A 189 -10.01 -35.80 -23.72
N THR A 190 -9.49 -36.99 -23.42
CA THR A 190 -10.28 -38.07 -22.81
C THR A 190 -11.01 -37.69 -21.51
N GLN A 191 -10.47 -36.77 -20.70
CA GLN A 191 -11.14 -36.32 -19.47
C GLN A 191 -12.33 -35.42 -19.77
N LEU A 192 -12.15 -34.46 -20.69
CA LEU A 192 -13.21 -33.54 -21.09
C LEU A 192 -14.26 -34.25 -21.96
N ALA A 193 -13.83 -35.15 -22.84
CA ALA A 193 -14.71 -35.98 -23.64
C ALA A 193 -15.51 -37.00 -22.81
N ALA A 194 -15.30 -37.13 -21.50
CA ALA A 194 -16.16 -37.89 -20.61
C ALA A 194 -17.29 -37.05 -20.00
N ASP A 195 -17.12 -35.72 -19.94
CA ASP A 195 -18.08 -34.75 -19.38
C ASP A 195 -19.13 -34.35 -20.42
N GLU A 196 -20.42 -34.38 -20.06
CA GLU A 196 -21.52 -34.15 -20.99
C GLU A 196 -21.61 -32.69 -21.46
N ASP A 197 -21.28 -31.73 -20.60
CA ASP A 197 -21.31 -30.31 -20.93
C ASP A 197 -20.13 -29.94 -21.84
N ALA A 198 -18.95 -30.51 -21.60
CA ALA A 198 -17.81 -30.37 -22.49
C ALA A 198 -18.06 -31.03 -23.87
N LYS A 199 -18.72 -32.20 -23.93
CA LYS A 199 -19.16 -32.83 -25.19
C LYS A 199 -20.15 -31.94 -25.95
N LYS A 200 -21.12 -31.36 -25.25
CA LYS A 200 -22.09 -30.44 -25.85
C LYS A 200 -21.38 -29.21 -26.42
N ALA A 201 -20.47 -28.62 -25.66
CA ALA A 201 -19.64 -27.50 -26.11
C ALA A 201 -18.83 -27.86 -27.37
N LEU A 202 -18.26 -29.08 -27.44
CA LEU A 202 -17.56 -29.55 -28.64
C LEU A 202 -18.48 -29.58 -29.87
N GLY A 203 -19.71 -30.07 -29.73
CA GLY A 203 -20.71 -30.07 -30.80
C GLY A 203 -21.05 -28.66 -31.29
N GLU A 204 -21.20 -27.71 -30.37
CA GLU A 204 -21.44 -26.30 -30.69
C GLU A 204 -20.23 -25.64 -31.37
N VAL A 205 -19.00 -25.91 -30.91
CA VAL A 205 -17.76 -25.43 -31.52
C VAL A 205 -17.62 -25.93 -32.96
N ILE A 206 -17.85 -27.23 -33.21
CA ILE A 206 -17.84 -27.82 -34.56
C ILE A 206 -18.91 -27.16 -35.44
N SER A 207 -20.11 -26.94 -34.89
CA SER A 207 -21.17 -26.22 -35.60
C SER A 207 -20.72 -24.81 -35.98
N LEU A 208 -20.16 -24.04 -35.05
CA LEU A 208 -19.70 -22.67 -35.27
C LEU A 208 -18.58 -22.58 -36.33
N LYS A 209 -17.62 -23.52 -36.31
CA LYS A 209 -16.54 -23.57 -37.29
C LYS A 209 -17.05 -23.74 -38.72
N SER A 210 -18.08 -24.55 -38.90
CA SER A 210 -18.63 -24.87 -40.22
C SER A 210 -19.45 -23.75 -40.87
N ILE A 211 -19.79 -22.70 -40.10
CA ILE A 211 -20.58 -21.57 -40.59
C ILE A 211 -19.75 -20.69 -41.52
N LYS A 212 -20.18 -20.62 -42.79
CA LYS A 212 -19.61 -19.73 -43.82
C LYS A 212 -20.14 -18.30 -43.77
N ASP A 213 -21.38 -18.12 -43.30
CA ASP A 213 -22.03 -16.81 -43.19
C ASP A 213 -22.69 -16.68 -41.81
N LEU A 214 -22.11 -15.83 -40.97
CA LEU A 214 -22.49 -15.68 -39.57
C LEU A 214 -23.73 -14.78 -39.40
N HIS A 215 -24.23 -14.14 -40.47
CA HIS A 215 -25.32 -13.15 -40.39
C HIS A 215 -26.59 -13.66 -39.68
N ASN A 216 -26.90 -14.96 -39.77
CA ASN A 216 -28.07 -15.54 -39.11
C ASN A 216 -27.88 -15.81 -37.60
N ARG A 217 -26.62 -15.87 -37.11
CA ARG A 217 -26.29 -16.06 -35.68
C ARG A 217 -25.69 -14.82 -35.03
N GLU A 218 -25.28 -13.83 -35.84
CA GLU A 218 -24.72 -12.57 -35.37
C GLU A 218 -25.63 -11.87 -34.34
N PRO A 219 -26.96 -11.78 -34.51
CA PRO A 219 -27.83 -11.18 -33.48
C PRO A 219 -27.81 -11.94 -32.16
N GLN A 220 -27.73 -13.28 -32.20
CA GLN A 220 -27.65 -14.11 -31.00
C GLN A 220 -26.28 -13.94 -30.32
N ILE A 221 -25.19 -13.98 -31.07
CA ILE A 221 -23.83 -13.80 -30.55
C ILE A 221 -23.68 -12.41 -29.92
N LEU A 222 -24.20 -11.36 -30.58
CA LEU A 222 -24.22 -10.01 -30.00
C LEU A 222 -25.13 -9.92 -28.77
N ALA A 223 -26.25 -10.64 -28.74
CA ALA A 223 -27.13 -10.68 -27.56
C ALA A 223 -26.42 -11.34 -26.37
N ASP A 224 -25.81 -12.52 -26.58
CA ASP A 224 -25.06 -13.25 -25.54
C ASP A 224 -23.88 -12.41 -25.02
N LEU A 225 -23.12 -11.78 -25.92
CA LEU A 225 -22.02 -10.88 -25.54
C LEU A 225 -22.52 -9.65 -24.78
N LYS A 226 -23.65 -9.07 -25.21
CA LYS A 226 -24.26 -7.92 -24.54
C LYS A 226 -24.75 -8.28 -23.15
N GLU A 227 -25.31 -9.49 -22.97
CA GLU A 227 -25.74 -9.99 -21.66
C GLU A 227 -24.56 -10.12 -20.70
N VAL A 228 -23.48 -10.79 -21.12
CA VAL A 228 -22.26 -10.93 -20.31
C VAL A 228 -21.63 -9.58 -19.98
N MET A 229 -21.62 -8.65 -20.95
CA MET A 229 -21.13 -7.29 -20.71
C MET A 229 -22.02 -6.52 -19.72
N ASN A 230 -23.34 -6.63 -19.84
CA ASN A 230 -24.27 -5.95 -18.95
C ASN A 230 -24.16 -6.47 -17.51
N GLU A 231 -24.02 -7.79 -17.33
CA GLU A 231 -23.82 -8.39 -16.00
C GLU A 231 -22.52 -7.88 -15.35
N ARG A 232 -21.42 -7.84 -16.12
CA ARG A 232 -20.14 -7.28 -15.64
C ARG A 232 -20.25 -5.80 -15.30
N VAL A 233 -20.91 -5.01 -16.14
CA VAL A 233 -21.12 -3.57 -15.89
C VAL A 233 -21.96 -3.37 -14.63
N LEU A 234 -23.00 -4.19 -14.42
CA LEU A 234 -23.81 -4.13 -13.22
C LEU A 234 -22.98 -4.44 -11.96
N ASN A 235 -22.20 -5.53 -11.97
CA ASN A 235 -21.36 -5.90 -10.83
C ASN A 235 -20.28 -4.84 -10.52
N LEU A 236 -19.62 -4.30 -11.55
CA LEU A 236 -18.68 -3.18 -11.39
C LEU A 236 -19.35 -1.92 -10.84
N THR A 237 -20.61 -1.67 -11.21
CA THR A 237 -21.38 -0.54 -10.68
C THR A 237 -21.68 -0.77 -9.20
N GLU A 238 -22.09 -1.97 -8.79
CA GLU A 238 -22.30 -2.32 -7.38
C GLU A 238 -21.03 -2.22 -6.55
N GLU A 239 -19.90 -2.71 -7.08
CA GLU A 239 -18.60 -2.61 -6.43
C GLU A 239 -18.14 -1.14 -6.30
N SER A 240 -18.33 -0.34 -7.35
CA SER A 240 -18.07 1.10 -7.33
C SER A 240 -18.89 1.80 -6.24
N GLU A 241 -20.18 1.46 -6.10
CA GLU A 241 -21.03 2.02 -5.05
C GLU A 241 -20.59 1.57 -3.64
N ARG A 242 -20.18 0.31 -3.45
CA ARG A 242 -19.59 -0.16 -2.18
C ARG A 242 -18.32 0.61 -1.84
N ASN A 243 -17.43 0.79 -2.82
CA ASN A 243 -16.18 1.52 -2.65
C ASN A 243 -16.42 2.99 -2.32
N LYS A 244 -17.41 3.65 -2.96
CA LYS A 244 -17.81 5.02 -2.62
C LYS A 244 -18.29 5.14 -1.18
N LYS A 245 -19.10 4.19 -0.69
CA LYS A 245 -19.54 4.17 0.72
C LYS A 245 -18.36 4.03 1.67
N MET A 246 -17.43 3.11 1.37
CA MET A 246 -16.23 2.92 2.18
C MET A 246 -15.34 4.18 2.19
N VAL A 247 -15.21 4.88 1.05
CA VAL A 247 -14.50 6.16 0.98
C VAL A 247 -15.20 7.23 1.83
N ALA A 248 -16.53 7.32 1.77
CA ALA A 248 -17.28 8.28 2.59
C ALA A 248 -17.12 8.00 4.09
N GLU A 249 -17.17 6.73 4.52
CA GLU A 249 -16.91 6.34 5.92
C GLU A 249 -15.48 6.68 6.37
N LEU A 250 -14.48 6.48 5.49
CA LEU A 250 -13.10 6.85 5.79
C LEU A 250 -12.93 8.37 5.88
N GLN A 251 -13.62 9.14 5.03
CA GLN A 251 -13.63 10.60 5.09
C GLN A 251 -14.26 11.10 6.39
N GLU A 252 -15.40 10.55 6.81
CA GLU A 252 -16.03 10.90 8.09
C GLU A 252 -15.12 10.59 9.29
N ARG A 253 -14.43 9.42 9.26
CA ARG A 253 -13.42 9.10 10.27
C ARG A 253 -12.24 10.08 10.26
N GLN A 254 -11.82 10.52 9.09
CA GLN A 254 -10.74 11.48 8.95
C GLN A 254 -11.15 12.84 9.54
N GLU A 255 -12.34 13.34 9.21
CA GLU A 255 -12.88 14.58 9.77
C GLU A 255 -13.04 14.49 11.30
N SER A 256 -13.56 13.37 11.80
CA SER A 256 -13.67 13.13 13.25
C SER A 256 -12.30 13.11 13.94
N LEU A 257 -11.29 12.55 13.28
CA LEU A 257 -9.93 12.51 13.82
C LEU A 257 -9.27 13.90 13.79
N GLU A 258 -9.49 14.67 12.72
CA GLU A 258 -9.03 16.06 12.61
C GLU A 258 -9.67 16.94 13.69
N MET A 259 -10.98 16.82 13.91
CA MET A 259 -11.68 17.52 15.01
C MET A 259 -11.12 17.13 16.39
N ALA A 260 -10.89 15.84 16.64
CA ALA A 260 -10.32 15.37 17.89
C ALA A 260 -8.89 15.90 18.11
N PHE A 261 -8.11 16.02 17.04
CA PHE A 261 -6.79 16.62 17.06
C PHE A 261 -6.84 18.12 17.37
N GLU A 262 -7.75 18.88 16.75
CA GLU A 262 -7.95 20.31 17.06
C GLU A 262 -8.37 20.54 18.52
N ASP A 263 -9.24 19.69 19.07
CA ASP A 263 -9.64 19.76 20.48
C ASP A 263 -8.45 19.48 21.42
N LEU A 264 -7.61 18.49 21.10
CA LEU A 264 -6.39 18.22 21.85
C LEU A 264 -5.40 19.39 21.78
N GLU A 265 -5.22 20.02 20.60
CA GLU A 265 -4.43 21.24 20.46
C GLU A 265 -5.01 22.41 21.28
N ARG A 266 -6.34 22.53 21.33
CA ARG A 266 -7.03 23.57 22.11
C ARG A 266 -6.82 23.43 23.61
N PHE A 267 -6.87 22.20 24.14
CA PHE A 267 -6.62 21.93 25.56
C PHE A 267 -5.13 22.05 25.93
N ASN A 268 -4.23 21.86 24.98
CA ASN A 268 -2.79 21.98 25.19
C ASN A 268 -2.23 23.39 24.91
N ARG A 269 -3.08 24.38 24.57
CA ARG A 269 -2.64 25.78 24.57
C ARG A 269 -2.48 26.27 26.01
N PRO A 270 -1.30 26.76 26.41
CA PRO A 270 -1.17 27.42 27.70
C PRO A 270 -2.13 28.62 27.77
N LEU A 271 -2.74 28.81 28.95
CA LEU A 271 -3.58 29.96 29.32
C LEU A 271 -3.00 31.26 28.71
N PRO A 272 -3.81 32.12 28.08
CA PRO A 272 -3.33 32.87 26.93
C PRO A 272 -2.32 33.93 27.39
N LEU A 273 -1.11 33.87 26.82
CA LEU A 273 -0.14 34.97 26.80
C LEU A 273 -0.79 36.32 26.42
N ARG A 274 -1.96 36.31 25.77
CA ARG A 274 -2.79 37.50 25.53
C ARG A 274 -3.18 38.21 26.83
N VAL A 275 -3.69 37.56 27.87
CA VAL A 275 -4.19 38.29 29.06
C VAL A 275 -3.02 38.96 29.81
N LEU A 276 -1.90 38.25 29.94
CA LEU A 276 -0.66 38.82 30.50
C LEU A 276 -0.10 39.95 29.64
N GLY A 277 -0.15 39.82 28.32
CA GLY A 277 0.24 40.86 27.37
C GLY A 277 -0.60 42.13 27.53
N TRP A 278 -1.92 42.01 27.64
CA TRP A 278 -2.81 43.18 27.81
C TRP A 278 -2.63 43.86 29.16
N VAL A 279 -2.42 43.09 30.24
CA VAL A 279 -2.12 43.63 31.58
C VAL A 279 -0.78 44.37 31.57
N PHE A 280 0.24 43.81 30.92
CA PHE A 280 1.54 44.45 30.77
C PHE A 280 1.46 45.72 29.91
N GLN A 281 0.66 45.70 28.85
CA GLN A 281 0.49 46.83 27.93
C GLN A 281 -0.28 47.99 28.59
N LEU A 282 -1.27 47.68 29.43
CA LEU A 282 -1.96 48.67 30.26
C LEU A 282 -0.99 49.30 31.28
N LEU A 283 -0.13 48.49 31.91
CA LEU A 283 0.89 48.96 32.86
C LEU A 283 1.93 49.87 32.19
N VAL A 284 2.45 49.51 31.02
CA VAL A 284 3.41 50.32 30.26
C VAL A 284 2.76 51.62 29.77
N TYR A 285 1.50 51.59 29.35
CA TYR A 285 0.77 52.79 28.94
C TYR A 285 0.55 53.77 30.11
N VAL A 286 0.12 53.27 31.27
CA VAL A 286 -0.08 54.09 32.48
C VAL A 286 1.25 54.65 33.02
N LEU A 287 2.31 53.85 33.05
CA LEU A 287 3.65 54.30 33.44
C LEU A 287 4.26 55.27 32.42
N GLY A 288 3.98 55.10 31.13
CA GLY A 288 4.35 56.02 30.06
C GLY A 288 3.69 57.39 30.20
N ILE A 289 2.40 57.42 30.55
CA ILE A 289 1.67 58.66 30.86
C ILE A 289 2.26 59.33 32.13
N LEU A 290 2.59 58.55 33.16
CA LEU A 290 3.23 59.09 34.36
C LEU A 290 4.61 59.71 34.05
N TYR A 291 5.36 59.09 33.15
CA TYR A 291 6.68 59.54 32.71
C TYR A 291 6.62 60.79 31.81
N THR A 292 5.60 60.94 30.95
CA THR A 292 5.40 62.15 30.13
C THR A 292 4.98 63.36 30.98
N PHE A 293 4.28 63.15 32.09
CA PHE A 293 4.03 64.19 33.09
C PHE A 293 5.29 64.61 33.85
N LEU A 294 6.29 63.73 33.98
CA LEU A 294 7.53 63.98 34.75
C LEU A 294 8.67 64.61 33.94
N LYS A 295 8.68 64.53 32.60
CA LYS A 295 9.73 65.18 31.78
C LYS A 295 9.20 65.77 30.48
N GLY A 296 9.28 67.09 30.40
CA GLY A 296 8.86 67.88 29.23
C GLY A 296 9.71 67.67 27.96
N LYS A 297 9.00 67.80 26.82
CA LYS A 297 9.43 68.05 25.43
C LYS A 297 10.50 67.14 24.80
N LYS A 298 10.02 66.18 23.98
CA LYS A 298 10.15 66.08 22.50
C LYS A 298 9.83 64.63 22.08
N THR A 299 8.57 64.42 21.70
CA THR A 299 7.91 63.12 21.48
C THR A 299 7.67 62.87 19.99
N GLU A 300 8.65 62.33 19.28
CA GLU A 300 8.48 61.83 17.89
C GLU A 300 9.21 60.49 17.68
N MET A 301 10.36 60.28 18.32
CA MET A 301 11.14 59.03 18.21
C MET A 301 10.49 57.79 18.85
N LEU A 302 9.46 57.96 19.70
CA LEU A 302 8.92 56.86 20.51
C LEU A 302 7.89 56.01 19.75
N PHE A 303 7.20 56.56 18.75
CA PHE A 303 6.14 55.84 18.00
C PHE A 303 6.72 54.84 16.97
N PHE A 304 7.85 55.16 16.34
CA PHE A 304 8.50 54.31 15.34
C PHE A 304 9.07 53.01 15.91
N ILE A 305 9.57 53.05 17.15
CA ILE A 305 10.12 51.86 17.82
C ILE A 305 8.97 50.92 18.25
N VAL A 306 7.83 51.47 18.66
CA VAL A 306 6.64 50.69 19.02
C VAL A 306 6.04 49.98 17.79
N PHE A 307 6.10 50.59 16.60
CA PHE A 307 5.70 49.98 15.33
C PHE A 307 6.66 48.85 14.89
N SER A 308 7.96 49.01 15.11
CA SER A 308 8.97 47.97 14.82
C SER A 308 8.82 46.72 15.69
N CYS A 309 8.41 46.87 16.95
CA CYS A 309 8.17 45.73 17.83
C CYS A 309 6.87 44.98 17.49
N PHE A 310 5.94 45.60 16.77
CA PHE A 310 4.66 44.98 16.39
C PHE A 310 4.79 43.99 15.21
N CYS A 311 5.81 44.14 14.36
CA CYS A 311 6.09 43.20 13.26
C CYS A 311 6.71 41.87 13.72
N GLY A 312 7.26 41.77 14.93
CA GLY A 312 7.83 40.52 15.47
C GLY A 312 6.79 39.48 15.88
N VAL A 313 5.49 39.80 15.82
CA VAL A 313 4.38 38.96 16.31
C VAL A 313 3.77 38.07 15.22
N LEU A 314 4.29 38.09 13.97
CA LEU A 314 3.77 37.28 12.85
C LEU A 314 4.71 36.17 12.35
N ASP A 315 5.65 35.67 13.16
CA ASP A 315 6.48 34.51 12.79
C ASP A 315 6.36 33.37 13.82
N TYR A 316 5.19 32.72 13.87
CA TYR A 316 4.87 31.67 14.86
C TYR A 316 4.96 30.24 14.28
N HIS A 317 5.52 30.04 13.08
CA HIS A 317 5.72 28.69 12.53
C HIS A 317 7.19 28.22 12.58
N SER A 318 8.10 29.00 13.17
CA SER A 318 9.54 28.66 13.30
C SER A 318 9.93 28.10 14.68
N THR A 319 9.02 28.00 15.65
CA THR A 319 9.41 27.85 17.06
C THR A 319 9.75 26.43 17.52
N ILE A 320 9.55 25.37 16.72
CA ILE A 320 9.94 23.99 17.13
C ILE A 320 11.34 23.60 16.59
N LYS A 321 11.93 24.40 15.70
CA LYS A 321 13.27 24.12 15.15
C LYS A 321 14.42 24.72 15.98
N GLU A 322 14.11 25.40 17.09
CA GLU A 322 15.10 26.18 17.85
C GLU A 322 15.64 25.51 19.12
N GLU A 323 15.15 24.35 19.55
CA GLU A 323 15.58 23.74 20.83
C GLU A 323 16.77 22.77 20.71
N TYR A 324 17.00 22.18 19.54
CA TYR A 324 18.15 21.29 19.30
C TYR A 324 18.61 21.30 17.84
N GLU A 325 19.89 21.02 17.61
CA GLU A 325 20.51 20.95 16.28
C GLU A 325 21.00 19.53 15.98
N ASP A 326 20.88 19.12 14.72
CA ASP A 326 21.42 17.84 14.22
C ASP A 326 22.95 17.93 14.07
N VAL A 327 23.66 17.03 14.77
CA VAL A 327 25.13 16.91 14.74
C VAL A 327 25.58 15.84 13.73
N GLY A 328 24.67 14.96 13.34
CA GLY A 328 24.87 13.91 12.35
C GLY A 328 24.89 12.50 12.91
N CYS A 329 25.28 11.57 12.04
CA CYS A 329 25.21 10.13 12.30
C CYS A 329 26.55 9.53 12.74
N TYR A 330 26.53 8.76 13.83
CA TYR A 330 27.70 8.16 14.47
C TYR A 330 27.48 6.68 14.77
N LYS A 331 28.55 5.89 14.68
CA LYS A 331 28.48 4.45 14.94
C LYS A 331 28.34 4.18 16.43
N ASP A 332 27.58 3.15 16.78
CA ASP A 332 27.46 2.65 18.15
C ASP A 332 27.83 1.16 18.24
N LYS A 333 28.12 0.70 19.45
CA LYS A 333 28.48 -0.70 19.74
C LYS A 333 27.90 -1.14 21.10
N GLN A 334 28.11 -2.41 21.44
CA GLN A 334 27.66 -2.97 22.71
C GLN A 334 28.26 -2.22 23.93
N ASP A 335 29.53 -1.84 23.86
CA ASP A 335 30.09 -0.78 24.71
C ASP A 335 29.57 0.55 24.15
N ARG A 336 28.64 1.21 24.85
CA ARG A 336 27.83 2.30 24.28
C ARG A 336 28.64 3.59 24.16
N ALA A 337 28.47 4.30 23.05
CA ALA A 337 29.03 5.65 22.88
C ALA A 337 28.31 6.68 23.77
N ILE A 338 26.99 6.53 23.95
CA ILE A 338 26.17 7.35 24.84
C ILE A 338 25.26 6.40 25.62
N GLU A 339 25.13 6.61 26.93
CA GLU A 339 24.28 5.77 27.77
C GLU A 339 22.80 5.91 27.43
N THR A 340 22.04 4.82 27.65
CA THR A 340 20.59 4.82 27.42
C THR A 340 19.82 5.62 28.47
N LEU A 341 18.74 6.25 28.03
CA LEU A 341 17.70 6.81 28.90
C LEU A 341 16.42 5.95 28.94
N GLU A 342 16.35 4.86 28.19
CA GLU A 342 15.20 3.96 28.24
C GLU A 342 14.95 3.46 29.68
N GLY A 343 13.70 3.58 30.14
CA GLY A 343 13.31 3.25 31.51
C GLY A 343 13.81 4.21 32.59
N LYS A 344 14.48 5.32 32.25
CA LYS A 344 15.02 6.30 33.22
C LYS A 344 14.25 7.63 33.30
N ASP A 345 13.32 7.88 32.37
CA ASP A 345 12.41 9.03 32.38
C ASP A 345 11.01 8.59 31.93
N SER A 346 9.96 9.08 32.60
CA SER A 346 8.58 8.68 32.35
C SER A 346 8.04 9.18 31.00
N ILE A 347 8.68 10.18 30.38
CA ILE A 347 8.27 10.65 29.05
C ILE A 347 8.64 9.66 27.93
N LEU A 348 9.56 8.74 28.20
CA LEU A 348 9.96 7.66 27.28
C LEU A 348 9.05 6.45 27.47
N ASP A 349 7.77 6.65 27.19
CA ASP A 349 6.69 5.68 27.32
C ASP A 349 6.71 4.62 26.21
N GLY A 350 6.21 3.42 26.53
CA GLY A 350 6.06 2.31 25.58
C GLY A 350 7.37 1.82 24.96
N GLU A 351 7.23 0.93 23.98
CA GLU A 351 8.35 0.39 23.20
C GLU A 351 8.93 1.46 22.27
N TYR A 352 10.25 1.61 22.28
CA TYR A 352 10.92 2.70 21.56
C TYR A 352 10.65 2.69 20.04
N ASN A 353 10.52 1.51 19.41
CA ASN A 353 10.30 1.36 17.96
C ASN A 353 8.93 1.87 17.47
N SER A 354 7.99 2.07 18.39
CA SER A 354 6.62 2.51 18.08
C SER A 354 6.24 3.80 18.81
N ARG A 355 7.20 4.43 19.49
CA ARG A 355 6.97 5.59 20.33
C ARG A 355 6.72 6.82 19.45
N ALA A 356 5.58 7.47 19.64
CA ALA A 356 5.29 8.73 18.96
C ALA A 356 6.22 9.85 19.44
N ASN A 357 6.73 10.64 18.50
CA ASN A 357 7.64 11.78 18.72
C ASN A 357 8.93 11.43 19.48
N PRO A 358 9.71 10.43 19.02
CA PRO A 358 10.84 9.90 19.79
C PRO A 358 11.97 10.94 19.95
N ILE A 359 12.22 11.77 18.94
CA ILE A 359 13.25 12.83 18.97
C ILE A 359 12.91 13.85 20.06
N ALA A 360 11.72 14.44 20.02
CA ALA A 360 11.29 15.46 20.98
C ALA A 360 11.21 14.92 22.41
N LYS A 361 10.71 13.69 22.60
CA LYS A 361 10.65 13.06 23.93
C LYS A 361 12.05 12.79 24.50
N CYS A 362 12.99 12.35 23.66
CA CYS A 362 14.37 12.16 24.10
C CYS A 362 15.08 13.47 24.42
N ALA A 363 14.83 14.53 23.64
CA ALA A 363 15.31 15.88 23.91
C ALA A 363 14.86 16.34 25.31
N VAL A 364 13.56 16.25 25.60
CA VAL A 364 13.00 16.63 26.91
C VAL A 364 13.57 15.76 28.03
N ALA A 365 13.71 14.44 27.84
CA ALA A 365 14.32 13.55 28.83
C ALA A 365 15.78 13.94 29.13
N ALA A 366 16.56 14.29 28.11
CA ALA A 366 17.92 14.76 28.25
C ALA A 366 18.00 16.12 28.97
N MET A 367 17.10 17.06 28.63
CA MET A 367 16.99 18.37 29.30
C MET A 367 16.65 18.23 30.78
N ARG A 368 15.71 17.34 31.14
CA ARG A 368 15.36 17.04 32.55
C ARG A 368 16.52 16.50 33.36
N LYS A 369 17.46 15.81 32.72
CA LYS A 369 18.69 15.31 33.34
C LYS A 369 19.84 16.32 33.28
N GLY A 370 19.63 17.49 32.66
CA GLY A 370 20.64 18.54 32.50
C GLY A 370 21.77 18.17 31.53
N TYR A 371 21.51 17.26 30.58
CA TYR A 371 22.48 16.88 29.56
C TYR A 371 22.42 17.84 28.37
N SER A 372 23.57 18.10 27.73
CA SER A 372 23.69 19.01 26.60
C SER A 372 23.48 18.32 25.24
N MET A 373 23.51 16.99 25.20
CA MET A 373 23.34 16.22 23.97
C MET A 373 22.51 14.96 24.22
N PHE A 374 21.81 14.54 23.18
CA PHE A 374 21.08 13.27 23.14
C PHE A 374 21.24 12.61 21.77
N ALA A 375 20.81 11.36 21.67
CA ALA A 375 20.85 10.59 20.45
C ALA A 375 19.63 9.68 20.33
N ILE A 376 19.21 9.46 19.08
CA ILE A 376 18.20 8.46 18.72
C ILE A 376 18.86 7.33 17.93
N GLN A 377 18.53 6.09 18.27
CA GLN A 377 18.98 4.89 17.59
C GLN A 377 17.79 4.05 17.14
N ASN A 378 17.90 3.42 15.97
CA ASN A 378 17.02 2.34 15.52
C ASN A 378 15.50 2.65 15.63
N GLY A 379 15.07 3.85 15.22
CA GLY A 379 13.64 4.20 15.17
C GLY A 379 13.04 4.64 16.50
N GLY A 380 13.85 5.12 17.45
CA GLY A 380 13.35 5.82 18.64
C GLY A 380 14.03 5.53 19.98
N TRP A 381 15.04 4.66 20.00
CA TRP A 381 15.79 4.34 21.22
C TRP A 381 16.59 5.56 21.69
N CYS A 382 16.33 6.01 22.91
CA CYS A 382 16.85 7.25 23.45
C CYS A 382 18.14 7.04 24.26
N ALA A 383 19.15 7.86 23.96
CA ALA A 383 20.43 7.90 24.66
C ALA A 383 20.82 9.34 25.01
N ALA A 384 21.29 9.57 26.24
CA ALA A 384 21.87 10.84 26.65
C ALA A 384 22.72 10.62 27.91
N SER A 385 23.77 11.42 28.08
CA SER A 385 24.64 11.36 29.26
C SER A 385 25.38 12.68 29.46
N SER A 386 25.91 12.91 30.66
CA SER A 386 26.74 14.09 30.96
C SER A 386 28.05 14.11 30.17
N THR A 387 28.53 12.96 29.72
CA THR A 387 29.76 12.82 28.92
C THR A 387 29.50 12.72 27.42
N ALA A 388 28.25 12.86 26.97
CA ALA A 388 27.86 12.63 25.59
C ALA A 388 28.69 13.47 24.62
N GLN A 389 29.01 14.72 24.98
CA GLN A 389 29.84 15.63 24.18
C GLN A 389 31.26 15.09 23.91
N GLN A 390 31.83 14.29 24.82
CA GLN A 390 33.15 13.68 24.63
C GLN A 390 33.06 12.29 23.99
N THR A 391 31.93 11.57 24.14
CA THR A 391 31.87 10.15 23.80
C THR A 391 31.03 9.82 22.56
N PHE A 392 30.18 10.73 22.07
CA PHE A 392 29.28 10.45 20.94
C PHE A 392 30.01 9.97 19.67
N HIS A 393 31.23 10.47 19.44
CA HIS A 393 32.05 10.17 18.27
C HIS A 393 33.06 9.04 18.50
N LYS A 394 32.99 8.33 19.64
CA LYS A 394 33.94 7.28 20.06
C LYS A 394 34.21 6.22 18.99
N TYR A 395 33.22 5.87 18.16
CA TYR A 395 33.37 4.87 17.09
C TYR A 395 33.36 5.47 15.67
N GLY A 396 33.45 6.79 15.55
CA GLY A 396 33.50 7.51 14.28
C GLY A 396 32.14 7.77 13.64
N LYS A 397 32.15 8.60 12.59
CA LYS A 397 30.99 8.90 11.76
C LYS A 397 30.48 7.66 11.04
N PHE A 398 29.18 7.64 10.76
CA PHE A 398 28.52 6.55 10.05
C PHE A 398 27.44 7.11 9.12
N THR A 399 26.92 6.28 8.21
CA THR A 399 25.94 6.70 7.18
C THR A 399 24.65 5.89 7.22
N ASN A 400 24.47 5.08 8.28
CA ASN A 400 23.37 4.14 8.39
C ASN A 400 22.19 4.67 9.22
N CYS A 401 22.19 5.97 9.54
CA CYS A 401 21.03 6.64 10.11
C CYS A 401 20.00 6.91 9.02
N MET A 402 18.73 6.78 9.37
CA MET A 402 17.61 7.10 8.50
C MET A 402 17.47 8.63 8.36
N ILE A 403 16.89 9.07 7.24
CA ILE A 403 16.74 10.50 6.92
C ILE A 403 15.71 11.21 7.80
N ASP A 404 14.89 10.46 8.52
CA ASP A 404 13.92 10.96 9.50
C ASP A 404 14.56 11.42 10.82
N GLY A 405 15.86 11.18 11.02
CA GLY A 405 16.59 11.56 12.22
C GLY A 405 16.48 10.56 13.37
N GLU A 406 15.82 9.41 13.17
CA GLU A 406 15.59 8.43 14.23
C GLU A 406 16.74 7.41 14.36
N GLY A 407 17.90 7.73 13.79
CA GLY A 407 19.07 6.85 13.80
C GLY A 407 18.86 5.62 12.93
N GLY A 408 19.60 4.56 13.25
CA GLY A 408 19.49 3.28 12.56
C GLY A 408 20.08 2.13 13.38
N PRO A 409 20.08 0.90 12.85
CA PRO A 409 20.68 -0.23 13.55
C PRO A 409 22.15 0.04 13.88
N TRP A 410 22.48 0.12 15.18
CA TRP A 410 23.81 0.49 15.69
C TRP A 410 24.33 1.84 15.17
N ALA A 411 23.42 2.76 14.85
CA ALA A 411 23.73 4.10 14.35
C ALA A 411 22.95 5.14 15.15
N ASN A 412 23.68 6.02 15.83
CA ASN A 412 23.14 7.13 16.62
C ASN A 412 23.02 8.36 15.74
N ASN A 413 21.82 8.88 15.56
CA ASN A 413 21.64 10.25 15.09
C ASN A 413 21.72 11.17 16.30
N VAL A 414 22.74 12.04 16.34
CA VAL A 414 23.12 12.82 17.53
C VAL A 414 22.62 14.24 17.40
N TYR A 415 22.10 14.78 18.49
CA TYR A 415 21.58 16.12 18.60
C TYR A 415 22.24 16.88 19.75
N ILE A 416 22.46 18.17 19.56
CA ILE A 416 22.89 19.10 20.61
C ILE A 416 21.72 19.98 21.02
N LEU A 417 21.44 20.06 22.31
CA LEU A 417 20.41 20.94 22.87
C LEU A 417 20.94 22.37 22.90
N ARG A 418 20.13 23.33 22.46
CA ARG A 418 20.48 24.76 22.58
C ARG A 418 20.24 25.21 24.02
N ASP A 419 21.23 25.88 24.62
CA ASP A 419 21.11 26.43 25.97
C ASP A 419 20.07 27.56 26.00
N GLU A 420 18.86 27.30 26.49
CA GLU A 420 18.02 28.40 26.99
C GLU A 420 18.70 28.99 28.23
N LYS A 421 18.97 30.30 28.16
CA LYS A 421 19.60 31.10 29.22
C LYS A 421 19.05 30.73 30.60
N ARG A 422 19.89 30.11 31.43
CA ARG A 422 19.70 30.06 32.88
C ARG A 422 19.59 31.49 33.40
N VAL A 423 18.37 31.96 33.66
CA VAL A 423 18.17 33.17 34.45
C VAL A 423 18.40 32.82 35.92
N GLY A 424 19.48 33.36 36.48
CA GLY A 424 19.66 33.54 37.92
C GLY A 424 20.85 32.81 38.54
N GLY A 425 21.97 33.50 38.70
CA GLY A 425 23.09 33.06 39.53
C GLY A 425 24.40 33.74 39.16
N HIS A 426 24.67 34.87 39.80
CA HIS A 426 25.95 35.58 39.80
C HIS A 426 27.09 34.62 40.15
N ASP A 427 28.17 34.60 39.37
CA ASP A 427 29.50 34.87 39.90
C ASP A 427 30.52 35.19 38.80
N ASN A 428 31.23 36.28 39.03
CA ASN A 428 32.30 36.82 38.19
C ASN A 428 33.49 35.86 38.11
N SER A 429 34.02 35.66 36.90
CA SER A 429 35.36 36.15 36.52
C SER A 429 35.86 35.43 35.26
N SER A 430 36.04 36.25 34.22
CA SER A 430 37.23 36.29 33.36
C SER A 430 37.80 34.98 32.76
N SER A 431 37.49 34.77 31.47
CA SER A 431 38.48 34.75 30.37
C SER A 431 39.78 33.96 30.57
N HIS A 432 39.90 32.84 29.84
CA HIS A 432 40.92 32.66 28.79
C HIS A 432 40.45 31.53 27.84
N MET A 433 39.87 31.87 26.69
CA MET A 433 40.54 32.05 25.38
C MET A 433 41.36 30.83 24.94
N VAL A 434 40.81 30.02 24.03
CA VAL A 434 41.56 29.50 22.87
C VAL A 434 40.64 29.59 21.66
N GLN A 435 40.96 30.54 20.78
CA GLN A 435 40.45 30.71 19.44
C GLN A 435 41.32 29.89 18.45
N PRO A 436 40.98 29.81 17.15
CA PRO A 436 40.93 28.55 16.41
C PRO A 436 41.84 28.57 15.16
N LEU A 437 41.56 27.61 14.26
CA LEU A 437 41.79 27.60 12.81
C LEU A 437 43.04 26.90 12.26
N GLU A 438 42.71 25.84 11.51
CA GLU A 438 43.04 25.55 10.11
C GLU A 438 44.44 25.81 9.54
N GLU A 439 44.88 24.80 8.79
CA GLU A 439 46.01 24.77 7.89
C GLU A 439 45.94 25.84 6.78
N ARG A 440 47.10 26.41 6.43
CA ARG A 440 47.44 26.72 5.03
C ARG A 440 48.94 26.65 4.78
N THR A 441 49.31 25.86 3.78
CA THR A 441 50.66 25.67 3.23
C THR A 441 51.21 26.85 2.41
N ARG A 442 52.55 26.92 2.38
CA ARG A 442 53.51 27.54 1.42
C ARG A 442 53.76 29.05 1.42
N ALA A 443 55.02 29.40 1.74
CA ALA A 443 56.01 29.87 0.76
C ALA A 443 57.34 29.15 1.03
#